data_AF-A0A5E5P2K0-F1
#
_entry.id   AF-A0A5E5P2K0-F1
#
_cell.length_a   1.000
_cell.length_b   1.000
_cell.length_c   1.000
_cell.angle_alpha   90.00
_cell.angle_beta   90.00
_cell.angle_gamma   90.00
#
_symmetry.space_group_name_H-M   'P 1'
#
loop_
_entity.id
_entity.type
_entity.pdbx_description
1 polymer ?
#
loop_
_entity_poly.entity_id
_entity_poly.type
_entity_poly.pdbx_seq_one_letter_code
_entity_poly.pdbx_strand_id
1 'polypeptide(L)'
;MEEVMREFYPVLEFSANGNSSSGFHCGNRRRGIISRMTKTPLREVLAANVRYYMRELPHVDKQVKLSKRSGIAQSSVNRVLAAQVDAQLSVVEALAKGIGIPASQLLTERGDVELPAALDPRKLVLLSAEDQRKLGAFAEFLLTQAATPPTETEKTAAFDRTYTASQEDREGAKRVAGRPLSNDSFSLDPHDKSTTRDQKTRRRK
;
A
#
# COMPACT_ATOMS: atom_id res chain seq x y z
N MET A 1 54.58 20.90 -45.99
CA MET A 1 53.30 21.23 -46.63
C MET A 1 52.98 20.09 -47.56
N GLU A 2 51.78 19.51 -47.42
CA GLU A 2 51.01 18.81 -48.47
C GLU A 2 51.69 17.53 -49.01
N GLU A 3 51.21 16.29 -48.88
CA GLU A 3 49.88 15.66 -48.82
C GLU A 3 50.16 14.27 -48.19
N VAL A 4 49.63 13.75 -47.08
CA VAL A 4 48.27 13.66 -46.52
C VAL A 4 47.26 13.01 -47.48
N MET A 5 46.67 11.90 -47.03
CA MET A 5 45.36 11.37 -47.47
C MET A 5 45.27 10.62 -48.81
N ARG A 6 46.05 9.56 -49.00
CA ARG A 6 45.60 8.44 -49.84
C ARG A 6 45.87 7.12 -49.12
N GLU A 7 44.86 6.64 -48.39
CA GLU A 7 44.59 5.20 -48.14
C GLU A 7 43.52 4.94 -47.07
N PHE A 8 42.88 5.97 -46.50
CA PHE A 8 41.63 5.80 -45.75
C PHE A 8 40.42 5.96 -46.71
N TYR A 9 39.58 4.92 -46.77
CA TYR A 9 38.25 4.78 -47.41
C TYR A 9 38.20 4.19 -48.84
N PRO A 10 37.92 2.88 -48.99
CA PRO A 10 37.21 2.41 -50.18
C PRO A 10 35.78 2.98 -50.18
N VAL A 11 35.45 3.69 -51.26
CA VAL A 11 34.11 4.15 -51.63
C VAL A 11 33.24 2.91 -51.86
N LEU A 12 32.39 2.57 -50.89
CA LEU A 12 31.27 1.68 -51.13
C LEU A 12 30.05 2.54 -51.47
N GLU A 13 29.70 2.53 -52.74
CA GLU A 13 28.50 3.12 -53.30
C GLU A 13 27.26 2.61 -52.55
N PHE A 14 26.59 3.52 -51.84
CA PHE A 14 25.26 3.27 -51.31
C PHE A 14 24.26 3.34 -52.48
N SER A 15 24.08 2.21 -53.16
CA SER A 15 22.99 2.05 -54.13
C SER A 15 21.66 1.99 -53.38
N ALA A 16 20.92 3.11 -53.41
CA ALA A 16 19.51 3.13 -53.10
C ALA A 16 18.75 2.57 -54.31
N ASN A 17 18.23 1.35 -54.19
CA ASN A 17 17.13 0.88 -55.03
C ASN A 17 16.22 -0.01 -54.19
N GLY A 18 15.03 0.52 -53.91
CA GLY A 18 13.94 -0.23 -53.34
C GLY A 18 13.48 -1.31 -54.32
N ASN A 19 13.25 -2.50 -53.79
CA ASN A 19 12.35 -3.42 -54.46
C ASN A 19 11.47 -4.14 -53.43
N SER A 20 10.19 -3.95 -53.65
CA SER A 20 9.06 -4.51 -52.92
C SER A 20 8.95 -6.02 -53.11
N SER A 21 8.97 -6.76 -52.00
CA SER A 21 8.49 -8.15 -51.91
C SER A 21 7.53 -8.22 -50.72
N SER A 22 6.23 -8.09 -50.97
CA SER A 22 5.28 -9.21 -51.02
C SER A 22 5.03 -9.90 -49.67
N GLY A 23 3.84 -9.62 -49.12
CA GLY A 23 2.97 -10.65 -48.57
C GLY A 23 3.26 -11.18 -47.17
N PHE A 24 2.72 -10.50 -46.15
CA PHE A 24 2.11 -11.21 -45.03
C PHE A 24 0.70 -10.65 -44.80
N HIS A 25 -0.25 -11.23 -45.52
CA HIS A 25 -1.66 -11.15 -45.17
C HIS A 25 -1.87 -12.03 -43.93
N CYS A 26 -1.83 -11.43 -42.74
CA CYS A 26 -2.32 -12.09 -41.54
C CYS A 26 -3.86 -11.99 -41.48
N GLY A 27 -4.52 -12.75 -42.35
CA GLY A 27 -5.86 -13.21 -42.06
C GLY A 27 -5.77 -14.37 -41.07
N ASN A 28 -6.29 -14.22 -39.85
CA ASN A 28 -7.12 -15.27 -39.25
C ASN A 28 -7.81 -14.89 -37.94
N ARG A 29 -9.13 -15.13 -37.99
CA ARG A 29 -9.97 -15.81 -37.01
C ARG A 29 -10.32 -15.10 -35.69
N ARG A 30 -11.60 -14.72 -35.66
CA ARG A 30 -12.49 -14.90 -34.50
C ARG A 30 -12.17 -16.22 -33.76
N ARG A 31 -11.65 -16.13 -32.54
CA ARG A 31 -12.03 -16.92 -31.34
C ARG A 31 -11.05 -16.63 -30.21
N GLY A 32 -11.62 -16.33 -29.03
CA GLY A 32 -10.90 -16.18 -27.77
C GLY A 32 -10.67 -14.71 -27.41
N ILE A 33 -11.64 -14.11 -26.70
CA ILE A 33 -11.30 -13.05 -25.76
C ILE A 33 -10.47 -13.75 -24.69
N ILE A 34 -9.16 -13.88 -24.93
CA ILE A 34 -8.22 -14.12 -23.84
C ILE A 34 -8.29 -12.82 -23.08
N SER A 35 -9.03 -12.81 -21.96
CA SER A 35 -8.95 -11.74 -20.97
C SER A 35 -7.48 -11.46 -20.75
N ARG A 36 -6.99 -10.35 -21.32
CA ARG A 36 -5.60 -9.93 -21.19
C ARG A 36 -5.35 -9.93 -19.68
N MET A 37 -4.41 -10.73 -19.20
CA MET A 37 -3.87 -10.51 -17.86
C MET A 37 -3.39 -9.05 -17.87
N THR A 38 -4.10 -8.17 -17.16
CA THR A 38 -3.98 -6.71 -17.25
C THR A 38 -2.74 -6.22 -16.49
N LYS A 39 -1.59 -6.85 -16.74
CA LYS A 39 -0.31 -6.42 -16.17
C LYS A 39 0.37 -5.53 -17.20
N THR A 40 0.67 -4.31 -16.79
CA THR A 40 1.46 -3.37 -17.56
C THR A 40 2.80 -4.04 -17.92
N PRO A 41 3.22 -4.05 -19.19
CA PRO A 41 4.48 -4.69 -19.57
C PRO A 41 5.65 -3.97 -18.87
N LEU A 42 6.65 -4.73 -18.44
CA LEU A 42 7.74 -4.23 -17.58
C LEU A 42 8.49 -3.03 -18.18
N ARG A 43 8.67 -3.00 -19.50
CA ARG A 43 9.27 -1.86 -20.22
C ARG A 43 8.47 -0.55 -20.08
N GLU A 44 7.14 -0.64 -20.00
CA GLU A 44 6.27 0.52 -19.80
C GLU A 44 6.35 1.00 -18.36
N VAL A 45 6.40 0.09 -17.39
CA VAL A 45 6.65 0.39 -15.97
C VAL A 45 7.98 1.12 -15.80
N LEU A 46 9.05 0.57 -16.38
CA LEU A 46 10.38 1.17 -16.37
C LEU A 46 10.36 2.57 -16.98
N ALA A 47 9.79 2.74 -18.17
CA ALA A 47 9.72 4.03 -18.84
C ALA A 47 8.92 5.06 -18.02
N ALA A 48 7.79 4.67 -17.44
CA ALA A 48 6.97 5.53 -16.59
C ALA A 48 7.73 5.97 -15.34
N ASN A 49 8.42 5.04 -14.68
CA ASN A 49 9.21 5.32 -13.48
C ASN A 49 10.39 6.26 -13.78
N VAL A 50 11.13 6.01 -14.87
CA VAL A 50 12.24 6.90 -15.25
C VAL A 50 11.71 8.30 -15.57
N ARG A 51 10.61 8.44 -16.32
CA ARG A 51 9.99 9.75 -16.60
C ARG A 51 9.55 10.46 -15.32
N TYR A 52 9.01 9.73 -14.35
CA TYR A 52 8.68 10.31 -13.06
C TYR A 52 9.91 10.90 -12.37
N TYR A 53 10.99 10.13 -12.24
CA TYR A 53 12.18 10.62 -11.54
C TYR A 53 12.86 11.76 -12.28
N MET A 54 12.80 11.78 -13.61
CA MET A 54 13.23 12.94 -14.40
C MET A 54 12.37 14.19 -14.11
N ARG A 55 11.08 14.07 -13.78
CA ARG A 55 10.26 15.24 -13.41
C ARG A 55 10.53 15.73 -11.99
N GLU A 56 10.72 14.82 -11.05
CA GLU A 56 10.91 15.15 -9.63
C GLU A 56 12.32 15.65 -9.30
N LEU A 57 13.34 15.06 -9.93
CA LEU A 57 14.72 15.27 -9.53
C LEU A 57 15.44 16.24 -10.48
N PRO A 58 15.85 17.43 -10.02
CA PRO A 58 16.44 18.46 -10.88
C PRO A 58 17.80 18.08 -11.49
N HIS A 59 18.46 17.07 -10.91
CA HIS A 59 19.77 16.59 -11.36
C HIS A 59 19.69 15.52 -12.48
N VAL A 60 18.50 14.97 -12.75
CA VAL A 60 18.22 14.05 -13.87
C VAL A 60 17.07 14.53 -14.76
N ASP A 61 16.70 15.81 -14.68
CA ASP A 61 15.64 16.47 -15.45
C ASP A 61 15.67 16.21 -16.96
N LYS A 62 16.87 16.16 -17.55
CA LYS A 62 17.08 16.00 -18.99
C LYS A 62 17.73 14.65 -19.30
N GLN A 63 17.34 14.06 -20.44
CA GLN A 63 17.93 12.80 -20.95
C GLN A 63 19.46 12.87 -21.03
N VAL A 64 20.01 14.02 -21.43
CA VAL A 64 21.45 14.26 -21.50
C VAL A 64 22.13 14.17 -20.12
N LYS A 65 21.50 14.72 -19.07
CA LYS A 65 22.03 14.65 -17.71
C LYS A 65 21.95 13.24 -17.15
N LEU A 66 20.84 12.54 -17.38
CA LEU A 66 20.66 11.14 -17.00
C LEU A 66 21.68 10.23 -17.71
N SER A 67 21.88 10.41 -19.01
CA SER A 67 22.89 9.69 -19.81
C SER A 67 24.30 9.88 -19.24
N LYS A 68 24.71 11.12 -18.96
CA LYS A 68 26.03 11.40 -18.38
C LYS A 68 26.22 10.76 -17.00
N ARG A 69 25.19 10.77 -16.15
CA ARG A 69 25.25 10.19 -14.79
C ARG A 69 25.21 8.66 -14.77
N SER A 70 24.43 8.06 -15.68
CA SER A 70 24.31 6.61 -15.78
C SER A 70 25.45 5.96 -16.55
N GLY A 71 26.23 6.73 -17.32
CA GLY A 71 27.27 6.19 -18.20
C GLY A 71 26.71 5.47 -19.43
N ILE A 72 25.42 5.66 -19.72
CA ILE A 72 24.72 5.04 -20.87
C ILE A 72 24.58 6.05 -21.99
N ALA A 73 24.69 5.62 -23.24
CA ALA A 73 24.46 6.47 -24.41
C ALA A 73 23.05 7.09 -24.41
N GLN A 74 22.94 8.36 -24.77
CA GLN A 74 21.67 9.09 -24.80
C GLN A 74 20.61 8.42 -25.69
N SER A 75 21.02 7.82 -26.82
CA SER A 75 20.13 7.06 -27.70
C SER A 75 19.50 5.85 -27.01
N SER A 76 20.24 5.17 -26.13
CA SER A 76 19.73 4.05 -25.34
C SER A 76 18.75 4.54 -24.27
N VAL A 77 19.05 5.65 -23.61
CA VAL A 77 18.11 6.30 -22.67
C VAL A 77 16.79 6.65 -23.38
N ASN A 78 16.86 7.20 -24.59
CA ASN A 78 15.67 7.54 -25.37
C ASN A 78 14.85 6.28 -25.73
N ARG A 79 15.50 5.18 -26.13
CA ARG A 79 14.81 3.90 -26.42
C ARG A 79 14.09 3.33 -25.20
N VAL A 80 14.72 3.41 -24.02
CA VAL A 80 14.09 3.02 -22.75
C VAL A 80 12.90 3.93 -22.44
N LEU A 81 13.08 5.23 -22.55
CA LEU A 81 12.00 6.20 -22.34
C LEU A 81 10.85 6.04 -23.33
N ALA A 82 11.11 5.57 -24.55
CA ALA A 82 10.08 5.29 -25.55
C ALA A 82 9.42 3.91 -25.36
N ALA A 83 9.85 3.11 -24.37
CA ALA A 83 9.43 1.72 -24.18
C ALA A 83 9.56 0.87 -25.46
N GLN A 84 10.56 1.16 -26.29
CA GLN A 84 10.79 0.47 -27.57
C GLN A 84 11.59 -0.83 -27.42
N VAL A 85 12.34 -0.96 -26.32
CA VAL A 85 13.28 -2.06 -26.11
C VAL A 85 13.12 -2.57 -24.68
N ASP A 86 13.14 -3.90 -24.53
CA ASP A 86 13.25 -4.52 -23.22
C ASP A 86 14.70 -4.35 -22.72
N ALA A 87 14.87 -3.51 -21.70
CA ALA A 87 16.19 -3.16 -21.19
C ALA A 87 16.82 -4.33 -20.43
N GLN A 88 18.12 -4.53 -20.63
CA GLN A 88 18.90 -5.47 -19.82
C GLN A 88 19.02 -4.95 -18.38
N LEU A 89 19.16 -5.87 -17.42
CA LEU A 89 19.33 -5.51 -16.01
C LEU A 89 20.51 -4.57 -15.77
N SER A 90 21.62 -4.74 -16.49
CA SER A 90 22.79 -3.86 -16.45
C SER A 90 22.45 -2.40 -16.79
N VAL A 91 21.57 -2.19 -17.78
CA VAL A 91 21.09 -0.86 -18.18
C VAL A 91 20.18 -0.29 -17.10
N VAL A 92 19.31 -1.12 -16.52
CA VAL A 92 18.42 -0.72 -15.42
C VAL A 92 19.23 -0.30 -14.18
N GLU A 93 20.26 -1.07 -13.81
CA GLU A 93 21.16 -0.75 -12.70
C GLU A 93 21.94 0.54 -12.93
N ALA A 94 22.46 0.75 -14.14
CA ALA A 94 23.16 1.98 -14.50
C ALA A 94 22.23 3.20 -14.46
N LEU A 95 20.98 3.07 -14.93
CA LEU A 95 19.97 4.12 -14.80
C LEU A 95 19.63 4.39 -13.32
N ALA A 96 19.39 3.33 -12.54
CA ALA A 96 19.08 3.43 -11.11
C ALA A 96 20.21 4.14 -10.34
N LYS A 97 21.47 3.77 -10.62
CA LYS A 97 22.67 4.41 -10.08
C LYS A 97 22.78 5.88 -10.48
N GLY A 98 22.44 6.21 -11.72
CA GLY A 98 22.43 7.61 -12.21
C GLY A 98 21.37 8.48 -11.54
N ILE A 99 20.24 7.89 -11.16
CA ILE A 99 19.12 8.53 -10.46
C ILE A 99 19.33 8.56 -8.94
N GLY A 100 20.07 7.59 -8.38
CA GLY A 100 20.31 7.45 -6.94
C GLY A 100 19.26 6.63 -6.19
N ILE A 101 18.63 5.67 -6.86
CA ILE A 101 17.57 4.79 -6.31
C ILE A 101 17.92 3.32 -6.51
N PRO A 102 17.32 2.37 -5.76
CA PRO A 102 17.49 0.95 -6.03
C PRO A 102 16.82 0.53 -7.35
N ALA A 103 17.43 -0.42 -8.06
CA ALA A 103 16.90 -0.93 -9.33
C ALA A 103 15.50 -1.56 -9.20
N SER A 104 15.17 -2.12 -8.03
CA SER A 104 13.83 -2.65 -7.75
C SER A 104 12.75 -1.57 -7.89
N GLN A 105 13.00 -0.33 -7.42
CA GLN A 105 12.05 0.77 -7.55
C GLN A 105 11.78 1.20 -8.99
N LEU A 106 12.72 0.95 -9.91
CA LEU A 106 12.48 1.21 -11.33
C LEU A 106 11.59 0.15 -11.98
N LEU A 107 11.55 -1.07 -11.42
CA LEU A 107 10.84 -2.21 -11.99
C LEU A 107 9.48 -2.48 -11.33
N THR A 108 9.21 -1.87 -10.17
CA THR A 108 7.93 -1.96 -9.48
C THR A 108 6.92 -0.95 -10.06
N GLU A 109 5.69 -1.39 -10.29
CA GLU A 109 4.61 -0.50 -10.71
C GLU A 109 4.25 0.45 -9.57
N ARG A 110 4.17 1.76 -9.85
CA ARG A 110 3.77 2.75 -8.85
C ARG A 110 2.28 2.57 -8.54
N GLY A 111 2.00 1.89 -7.45
CA GLY A 111 0.66 1.39 -7.11
C GLY A 111 0.72 0.00 -6.50
N ASP A 112 1.76 -0.78 -6.82
CA ASP A 112 2.15 -1.92 -6.00
C ASP A 112 2.69 -1.39 -4.67
N VAL A 113 2.10 -1.85 -3.58
CA VAL A 113 2.39 -1.44 -2.21
C VAL A 113 3.88 -1.61 -1.93
N GLU A 114 4.62 -0.49 -1.89
CA GLU A 114 5.91 -0.48 -1.21
C GLU A 114 5.64 -0.81 0.26
N LEU A 115 6.23 -1.90 0.74
CA LEU A 115 6.27 -2.17 2.18
C LEU A 115 6.82 -0.90 2.84
N PRO A 116 6.13 -0.35 3.86
CA PRO A 116 6.59 0.88 4.51
C PRO A 116 8.04 0.69 4.94
N ALA A 117 8.90 1.71 4.75
CA ALA A 117 10.34 1.62 5.00
C ALA A 117 10.74 1.12 6.41
N ALA A 118 9.79 1.11 7.35
CA ALA A 118 9.93 0.52 8.68
C ALA A 118 10.00 -1.03 8.68
N LEU A 119 9.44 -1.69 7.67
CA LEU A 119 9.40 -3.15 7.55
C LEU A 119 10.54 -3.64 6.65
N ASP A 120 11.75 -3.68 7.19
CA ASP A 120 12.91 -4.27 6.51
C ASP A 120 12.82 -5.81 6.57
N PRO A 121 12.70 -6.52 5.43
CA PRO A 121 12.63 -7.98 5.42
C PRO A 121 13.87 -8.64 6.06
N ARG A 122 15.01 -7.94 6.08
CA ARG A 122 16.23 -8.46 6.73
C ARG A 122 16.08 -8.49 8.26
N LYS A 123 15.36 -7.52 8.83
CA LYS A 123 15.09 -7.50 10.29
C LYS A 123 14.05 -8.55 10.66
N LEU A 124 13.09 -8.81 9.78
CA LEU A 124 12.11 -9.89 9.97
C LEU A 124 12.77 -11.26 10.11
N VAL A 125 13.85 -11.54 9.36
CA VAL A 125 14.60 -12.80 9.46
C VAL A 125 15.35 -12.93 10.80
N LEU A 126 15.70 -11.83 11.45
CA LEU A 126 16.38 -11.83 12.75
C LEU A 126 15.42 -12.06 13.93
N LEU A 127 14.11 -11.94 13.73
CA LEU A 127 13.11 -12.18 14.76
C LEU A 127 12.93 -13.68 15.01
N SER A 128 12.58 -14.03 16.25
CA SER A 128 12.23 -15.39 16.62
C SER A 128 11.00 -15.86 15.84
N ALA A 129 10.86 -17.18 15.65
CA ALA A 129 9.69 -17.76 14.98
C ALA A 129 8.36 -17.40 15.69
N GLU A 130 8.40 -17.16 17.00
CA GLU A 130 7.24 -16.72 17.76
C GLU A 130 6.84 -15.27 17.45
N ASP A 131 7.81 -14.36 17.35
CA ASP A 131 7.53 -12.95 17.09
C ASP A 131 7.13 -12.71 15.63
N GLN A 132 7.66 -13.51 14.70
CA GLN A 132 7.19 -13.55 13.32
C GLN A 132 5.71 -13.97 13.22
N ARG A 133 5.28 -14.95 14.03
CA ARG A 133 3.87 -15.36 14.10
C ARG A 133 2.97 -14.26 14.65
N LYS A 134 3.40 -13.55 15.69
CA LYS A 134 2.65 -12.41 16.25
C LYS A 134 2.48 -11.29 15.22
N LEU A 135 3.54 -10.96 14.49
CA LEU A 135 3.50 -9.96 13.40
C LEU A 135 2.54 -10.39 12.28
N GLY A 136 2.58 -11.66 11.88
CA GLY A 136 1.65 -12.21 10.89
C GLY A 136 0.19 -12.10 11.33
N ALA A 137 -0.11 -12.52 12.57
CA ALA A 137 -1.47 -12.43 13.14
C ALA A 137 -1.96 -10.98 13.25
N PHE A 138 -1.07 -10.04 13.60
CA PHE A 138 -1.43 -8.62 13.65
C PHE A 138 -1.67 -8.02 12.26
N ALA A 139 -0.85 -8.38 11.27
CA ALA A 139 -1.06 -7.95 9.89
C ALA A 139 -2.39 -8.49 9.33
N GLU A 140 -2.71 -9.76 9.61
CA GLU A 140 -3.98 -10.37 9.23
C GLU A 140 -5.19 -9.67 9.89
N PHE A 141 -5.06 -9.33 11.17
CA PHE A 141 -6.06 -8.54 11.89
C PHE A 141 -6.28 -7.17 11.23
N LEU A 142 -5.21 -6.43 10.93
CA LEU A 142 -5.32 -5.12 10.26
C LEU A 142 -5.94 -5.23 8.87
N LEU A 143 -5.63 -6.29 8.13
CA LEU A 143 -6.23 -6.55 6.81
C LEU A 143 -7.73 -6.85 6.93
N THR A 144 -8.15 -7.59 7.96
CA THR A 144 -9.57 -7.89 8.21
C THR A 144 -10.33 -6.63 8.63
N GLN A 145 -9.74 -5.78 9.47
CA GLN A 145 -10.31 -4.48 9.84
C GLN A 145 -10.50 -3.56 8.63
N ALA A 146 -9.51 -3.52 7.71
CA ALA A 146 -9.57 -2.70 6.51
C ALA A 146 -10.52 -3.27 5.41
N ALA A 147 -10.74 -4.59 5.39
CA ALA A 147 -11.57 -5.27 4.40
C ALA A 147 -13.08 -5.17 4.69
N THR A 148 -13.50 -4.83 5.91
CA THR A 148 -14.88 -4.45 6.20
C THR A 148 -15.16 -3.04 5.64
N PRO A 149 -15.93 -2.88 4.55
CA PRO A 149 -16.40 -1.56 4.16
C PRO A 149 -17.26 -0.99 5.29
N PRO A 150 -17.23 0.33 5.55
CA PRO A 150 -18.15 0.95 6.49
C PRO A 150 -19.55 0.93 5.88
N THR A 151 -20.26 -0.19 6.03
CA THR A 151 -21.71 -0.15 6.03
C THR A 151 -22.11 0.75 7.18
N GLU A 152 -22.77 1.84 6.82
CA GLU A 152 -23.27 2.91 7.66
C GLU A 152 -24.17 2.39 8.79
N THR A 153 -23.64 1.78 9.85
CA THR A 153 -24.45 1.55 11.07
C THR A 153 -23.69 1.19 12.34
N GLU A 154 -22.37 1.26 12.41
CA GLU A 154 -21.67 0.95 13.67
C GLU A 154 -20.78 2.10 14.14
N LYS A 155 -21.46 3.09 14.72
CA LYS A 155 -20.90 3.98 15.73
C LYS A 155 -20.42 3.17 16.93
N THR A 156 -19.22 2.60 16.88
CA THR A 156 -18.50 2.13 18.08
C THR A 156 -16.99 2.06 17.87
N ALA A 157 -16.32 3.20 18.04
CA ALA A 157 -15.00 3.26 18.68
C ALA A 157 -14.72 4.63 19.34
N ALA A 158 -15.76 5.40 19.66
CA ALA A 158 -15.64 6.43 20.68
C ALA A 158 -16.00 5.76 22.01
N PHE A 159 -14.99 5.46 22.83
CA PHE A 159 -15.10 4.93 24.20
C PHE A 159 -15.67 5.98 25.19
N ASP A 160 -16.46 6.92 24.69
CA ASP A 160 -17.17 7.94 25.46
C ASP A 160 -18.65 7.84 25.09
N ARG A 161 -19.26 6.70 25.44
CA ARG A 161 -20.69 6.50 25.31
C ARG A 161 -21.31 6.84 26.66
N THR A 162 -21.59 8.12 26.87
CA THR A 162 -22.46 8.55 27.96
C THR A 162 -23.85 7.96 27.72
N TYR A 163 -24.16 6.87 28.44
CA TYR A 163 -25.51 6.33 28.48
C TYR A 163 -26.40 7.38 29.14
N THR A 164 -27.26 8.04 28.37
CA THR A 164 -28.34 8.83 28.94
C THR A 164 -29.26 7.85 29.68
N ALA A 165 -29.32 7.97 31.01
CA ALA A 165 -30.16 7.12 31.86
C ALA A 165 -31.56 6.95 31.25
N SER A 166 -32.06 5.71 31.22
CA SER A 166 -33.41 5.41 30.74
C SER A 166 -34.45 6.09 31.65
N GLN A 167 -35.68 6.26 31.19
CA GLN A 167 -36.74 6.81 32.03
C GLN A 167 -36.97 5.97 33.28
N GLU A 168 -36.87 4.64 33.16
CA GLU A 168 -36.97 3.69 34.28
C GLU A 168 -35.86 3.90 35.32
N ASP A 169 -34.61 4.13 34.89
CA ASP A 169 -33.48 4.40 35.78
C ASP A 169 -33.68 5.69 36.58
N ARG A 170 -34.23 6.73 35.94
CA ARG A 170 -34.54 8.00 36.58
C ARG A 170 -35.66 7.88 37.61
N GLU A 171 -36.68 7.07 37.32
CA GLU A 171 -37.74 6.80 38.27
C GLU A 171 -37.26 5.98 39.47
N GLY A 172 -36.42 4.97 39.23
CA GLY A 172 -35.78 4.19 40.28
C GLY A 172 -34.95 5.07 41.22
N ALA A 173 -34.10 5.93 40.66
CA ALA A 173 -33.28 6.87 41.43
C ALA A 173 -34.12 7.84 42.27
N LYS A 174 -35.24 8.35 41.75
CA LYS A 174 -36.16 9.21 42.51
C LYS A 174 -36.82 8.47 43.66
N ARG A 175 -37.23 7.21 43.46
CA ARG A 175 -37.82 6.39 44.51
C ARG A 175 -36.82 6.07 45.62
N VAL A 176 -35.57 5.81 45.26
CA VAL A 176 -34.49 5.56 46.23
C VAL A 176 -34.13 6.83 47.00
N ALA A 177 -34.01 7.97 46.32
CA ALA A 177 -33.65 9.25 46.94
C ALA A 177 -34.72 9.79 47.92
N GLY A 178 -36.00 9.44 47.70
CA GLY A 178 -37.11 9.84 48.59
C GLY A 178 -37.32 8.94 49.80
N ARG A 179 -36.55 7.84 49.97
CA ARG A 179 -36.69 6.95 51.12
C ARG A 179 -36.11 7.63 52.39
N PRO A 180 -36.82 7.58 53.53
CA PRO A 180 -36.22 7.97 54.81
C PRO A 180 -35.01 7.07 55.07
N LEU A 181 -33.91 7.66 55.55
CA LEU A 181 -32.66 6.98 55.88
C LEU A 181 -32.90 5.91 56.97
N SER A 182 -33.33 4.72 56.56
CA SER A 182 -33.42 3.53 57.41
C SER A 182 -32.28 2.57 57.07
N ASN A 183 -31.83 1.82 58.07
CA ASN A 183 -30.74 0.84 57.94
C ASN A 183 -31.09 -0.37 57.05
N ASP A 184 -32.21 -0.33 56.34
CA ASP A 184 -32.74 -1.42 55.50
C ASP A 184 -32.41 -1.23 54.01
N SER A 185 -31.30 -0.54 53.74
CA SER A 185 -30.91 -0.06 52.40
C SER A 185 -30.24 -1.12 51.51
N PHE A 186 -30.18 -2.38 51.94
CA PHE A 186 -29.48 -3.46 51.24
C PHE A 186 -30.35 -4.67 50.85
N SER A 187 -31.67 -4.61 50.99
CA SER A 187 -32.55 -5.65 50.46
C SER A 187 -32.84 -5.41 48.97
N LEU A 188 -32.18 -6.16 48.09
CA LEU A 188 -32.44 -6.15 46.64
C LEU A 188 -33.68 -7.00 46.25
N ASP A 189 -34.28 -7.70 47.20
CA ASP A 189 -35.44 -8.57 46.96
C ASP A 189 -36.78 -7.86 47.23
N PRO A 190 -37.71 -7.80 46.27
CA PRO A 190 -39.03 -7.18 46.46
C PRO A 190 -39.98 -7.99 47.37
N HIS A 191 -39.55 -9.14 47.88
CA HIS A 191 -40.37 -10.04 48.70
C HIS A 191 -39.78 -10.42 50.06
N ASP A 192 -38.71 -9.77 50.51
CA ASP A 192 -38.16 -10.09 51.82
C ASP A 192 -39.03 -9.53 52.96
N LYS A 193 -39.77 -10.42 53.63
CA LYS A 193 -40.51 -10.14 54.87
C LYS A 193 -39.71 -10.68 56.06
N SER A 194 -38.44 -10.33 56.18
CA SER A 194 -37.65 -10.64 57.39
C SER A 194 -38.01 -9.69 58.55
N THR A 195 -39.17 -9.97 59.14
CA THR A 195 -39.48 -9.87 60.58
C THR A 195 -38.77 -8.79 61.42
N THR A 196 -39.34 -7.59 61.49
CA THR A 196 -39.21 -6.76 62.70
C THR A 196 -40.17 -7.30 63.77
N ARG A 197 -39.70 -8.32 64.50
CA ARG A 197 -40.39 -8.82 65.69
C ARG A 197 -40.19 -7.82 66.82
N ASP A 198 -41.23 -7.00 67.00
CA ASP A 198 -41.49 -6.09 68.11
C ASP A 198 -41.15 -6.74 69.47
N GLN A 199 -39.92 -6.51 69.98
CA GLN A 199 -39.56 -6.90 71.35
C GLN A 199 -40.09 -5.85 72.32
N LYS A 200 -41.39 -5.97 72.59
CA LYS A 200 -42.08 -5.36 73.72
C LYS A 200 -41.60 -6.02 75.01
N THR A 201 -40.46 -5.59 75.56
CA THR A 201 -40.08 -5.89 76.94
C THR A 201 -40.99 -5.12 77.90
N ARG A 202 -42.11 -5.77 78.24
CA ARG A 202 -42.83 -5.53 79.49
C ARG A 202 -41.92 -5.93 80.65
N ARG A 203 -41.60 -5.00 81.55
CA ARG A 203 -41.60 -5.28 82.99
C ARG A 203 -41.81 -4.00 83.80
N ARG A 204 -42.98 -3.95 84.44
CA ARG A 204 -43.36 -3.04 85.53
C ARG A 204 -42.87 -3.60 86.86
N LYS A 205 -42.75 -2.68 87.82
CA LYS A 205 -42.51 -2.79 89.27
C LYS A 205 -41.05 -2.84 89.70
#